data_AF-A0A1Q7YRM1-F1
#
_entry.id   AF-A0A1Q7YRM1-F1
#
_cell.length_a   1.000
_cell.length_b   1.000
_cell.length_c   1.000
_cell.angle_alpha   90.00
_cell.angle_beta   90.00
_cell.angle_gamma   90.00
#
_symmetry.space_group_name_H-M   'P 1'
#
loop_
_entity.id
_entity.type
_entity.pdbx_description
1 polymer ?
#
loop_
_entity_poly.entity_id
_entity_poly.type
_entity_poly.pdbx_seq_one_letter_code
_entity_poly.pdbx_strand_id
1 'polypeptide(L)' 'MLAIRLPEKVEKRLADLAKRTGRTKTYYAREAILQHLDELEDIYLAERRLEAVRAGRSRTVPIEKLLRR' A
#
# COMPACT_ATOMS: atom_id res chain seq x y z
N MET A 1 -10.56 -8.60 -15.53
CA MET A 1 -9.76 -9.67 -14.91
C MET A 1 -8.30 -9.31 -15.12
N LEU A 2 -7.52 -9.15 -14.05
CA LEU A 2 -6.09 -8.80 -14.13
C LEU A 2 -5.28 -10.10 -14.15
N ALA A 3 -4.45 -10.30 -15.18
CA ALA A 3 -3.54 -11.44 -15.28
C ALA A 3 -2.12 -10.98 -14.94
N ILE A 4 -1.58 -11.48 -13.83
CA ILE A 4 -0.21 -11.19 -13.39
C ILE A 4 0.61 -12.48 -13.39
N ARG A 5 1.85 -12.40 -13.85
CA ARG A 5 2.81 -13.50 -13.70
C ARG A 5 3.43 -13.41 -12.32
N LEU A 6 3.30 -14.47 -11.54
CA LEU A 6 3.90 -14.55 -10.22
C LEU A 6 5.09 -15.52 -10.26
N PRO A 7 6.14 -15.26 -9.45
CA PRO A 7 7.18 -16.26 -9.24
C PRO A 7 6.60 -17.56 -8.68
N GLU A 8 7.11 -18.71 -9.11
CA GLU A 8 6.61 -20.04 -8.72
C GLU A 8 6.50 -20.21 -7.20
N LYS A 9 7.49 -19.70 -6.46
CA LYS A 9 7.50 -19.72 -4.99
C LYS A 9 6.29 -19.00 -4.38
N VAL A 10 5.83 -17.90 -4.98
CA VAL A 10 4.66 -17.14 -4.51
C VAL A 10 3.38 -17.90 -4.84
N GLU A 11 3.27 -18.45 -6.05
CA GLU A 11 2.12 -19.27 -6.43
C GLU A 11 1.93 -20.48 -5.50
N LYS A 12 3.03 -21.16 -5.15
CA LYS A 12 3.02 -22.28 -4.20
C LYS A 12 2.53 -21.84 -2.82
N ARG A 13 3.04 -20.71 -2.30
CA ARG A 13 2.58 -20.15 -1.01
C ARG A 13 1.09 -19.82 -1.02
N LEU A 14 0.59 -19.20 -2.09
CA LEU A 14 -0.84 -18.90 -2.24
C LEU A 14 -1.68 -20.17 -2.31
N ALA A 15 -1.19 -21.21 -3.00
CA ALA A 15 -1.86 -22.51 -3.08
C ALA A 15 -1.94 -23.21 -1.72
N ASP A 16 -0.86 -23.22 -0.95
CA ASP A 16 -0.81 -23.85 0.36
C ASP A 16 -1.71 -23.11 1.37
N LEU A 17 -1.69 -21.77 1.33
CA LEU A 17 -2.56 -20.95 2.17
C LEU A 17 -4.04 -21.19 1.84
N ALA A 18 -4.39 -21.18 0.55
CA ALA A 18 -5.73 -21.48 0.07
C ALA A 18 -6.25 -22.84 0.58
N LYS A 19 -5.41 -23.89 0.47
CA LYS A 19 -5.75 -25.24 0.97
C LYS A 19 -5.99 -25.27 2.47
N ARG A 20 -5.20 -24.54 3.25
CA ARG A 20 -5.27 -24.54 4.72
C ARG A 20 -6.49 -23.80 5.26
N THR A 21 -7.01 -22.82 4.54
CA THR A 21 -8.06 -21.91 5.03
C THR A 21 -9.40 -22.06 4.31
N GLY A 22 -9.47 -22.87 3.26
CA GLY A 22 -10.67 -23.06 2.45
C GLY A 22 -11.03 -21.86 1.57
N ARG A 23 -10.09 -20.94 1.33
CA ARG A 23 -10.27 -19.78 0.43
C ARG A 23 -9.54 -19.97 -0.89
N THR A 24 -9.85 -19.16 -1.89
CA THR A 24 -9.20 -19.26 -3.22
C THR A 24 -7.85 -18.55 -3.26
N LYS A 25 -6.98 -18.93 -4.19
CA LYS A 25 -5.71 -18.21 -4.44
C LYS A 25 -5.96 -16.73 -4.80
N THR A 26 -6.99 -16.49 -5.62
CA THR A 26 -7.40 -15.16 -6.05
C THR A 26 -7.83 -14.26 -4.89
N TYR A 27 -8.50 -14.82 -3.87
CA TYR A 27 -8.83 -14.09 -2.66
C TYR A 27 -7.55 -13.54 -2.01
N TYR A 28 -6.58 -14.39 -1.71
CA TYR A 28 -5.33 -13.96 -1.08
C TYR A 28 -4.48 -13.03 -1.94
N ALA A 29 -4.41 -13.27 -3.25
CA ALA A 29 -3.72 -12.37 -4.16
C ALA A 29 -4.36 -10.97 -4.13
N ARG A 30 -5.71 -10.89 -4.11
CA ARG A 30 -6.42 -9.62 -4.01
C ARG A 30 -6.17 -8.93 -2.68
N GLU A 31 -6.32 -9.64 -1.56
CA GLU A 31 -6.11 -9.03 -0.22
C GLU A 31 -4.67 -8.49 -0.09
N ALA A 32 -3.67 -9.23 -0.59
CA ALA A 32 -2.28 -8.77 -0.57
C ALA A 32 -2.05 -7.51 -1.42
N ILE A 33 -2.72 -7.39 -2.57
CA ILE A 33 -2.66 -6.19 -3.41
C ILE A 33 -3.32 -5.01 -2.69
N LEU A 34 -4.52 -5.20 -2.14
CA LEU A 34 -5.25 -4.13 -1.46
C LEU A 34 -4.47 -3.59 -0.26
N GLN A 35 -3.94 -4.48 0.59
CA GLN A 35 -3.13 -4.09 1.74
C GLN A 35 -1.91 -3.25 1.35
N HIS A 36 -1.24 -3.59 0.25
CA HIS A 36 -0.07 -2.85 -0.19
C HIS A 36 -0.42 -1.56 -0.95
N LEU A 37 -1.59 -1.51 -1.59
CA LEU A 37 -2.03 -0.33 -2.32
C LEU A 37 -2.22 0.87 -1.37
N ASP A 38 -2.84 0.64 -0.21
CA ASP A 38 -3.05 1.69 0.80
C ASP A 38 -1.71 2.32 1.24
N GLU A 39 -0.70 1.48 1.52
CA GLU A 39 0.65 1.95 1.88
C GLU A 39 1.31 2.77 0.76
N LEU A 40 1.17 2.32 -0.49
CA LEU A 40 1.73 3.03 -1.65
C LEU A 40 1.06 4.39 -1.83
N GLU A 41 -0.27 4.45 -1.72
CA GLU A 41 -1.02 5.69 -1.84
C GLU A 41 -0.60 6.72 -0.78
N ASP A 42 -0.40 6.27 0.46
CA ASP A 42 0.09 7.10 1.56
C ASP A 42 1.50 7.63 1.30
N ILE A 43 2.41 6.79 0.82
CA ILE A 43 3.78 7.19 0.46
C ILE A 43 3.75 8.24 -0.65
N TYR A 44 3.03 7.97 -1.76
CA TYR A 44 2.94 8.92 -2.87
C TYR A 44 2.33 10.26 -2.44
N LEU A 45 1.34 10.23 -1.56
CA LEU A 45 0.74 11.44 -1.02
C LEU A 45 1.74 12.23 -0.15
N ALA A 46 2.51 11.55 0.70
CA ALA A 46 3.54 12.17 1.52
C ALA A 46 4.66 12.79 0.67
N GLU A 47 5.14 12.07 -0.35
CA GLU A 47 6.17 12.55 -1.28
C GLU A 47 5.70 13.79 -2.03
N ARG A 48 4.48 13.76 -2.60
CA ARG A 48 3.90 14.92 -3.27
C ARG A 48 3.80 16.14 -2.35
N ARG A 49 3.41 15.95 -1.09
CA ARG A 49 3.34 17.03 -0.11
C ARG A 49 4.73 17.59 0.20
N LEU A 50 5.72 16.71 0.38
CA LEU A 50 7.10 17.12 0.62
C LEU A 50 7.68 17.92 -0.55
N GLU A 51 7.44 17.49 -1.79
CA GLU A 51 7.82 18.24 -2.98
C GLU A 51 7.15 19.61 -3.05
N ALA A 52 5.85 19.70 -2.73
CA ALA A 52 5.15 20.97 -2.71
C ALA A 52 5.73 21.94 -1.65
N VAL A 53 6.09 21.43 -0.47
CA VAL A 53 6.78 22.22 0.56
C VAL A 53 8.16 22.69 0.07
N ARG A 54 8.97 21.78 -0.49
CA ARG A 54 10.31 22.11 -1.03
C ARG A 54 10.25 23.13 -2.17
N ALA A 55 9.22 23.06 -3.01
CA ALA A 55 8.98 24.01 -4.09
C ALA A 55 8.34 25.34 -3.62
N GLY A 56 8.11 25.53 -2.32
CA GLY A 56 7.46 26.73 -1.77
C GLY A 56 5.98 26.86 -2.11
N ARG A 57 5.36 25.81 -2.65
CA ARG A 57 3.93 25.76 -3.04
C ARG A 57 3.00 25.37 -1.90
N SER A 58 3.55 24.94 -0.76
CA SER A 58 2.81 24.57 0.44
C SER A 58 3.46 25.16 1.70
N ARG A 59 2.65 25.56 2.68
CA ARG A 59 3.10 26.15 3.94
C ARG A 59 3.18 25.07 5.02
N THR A 60 4.21 25.13 5.85
CA THR A 60 4.35 24.28 7.04
C THR A 60 3.87 25.03 8.29
N VAL A 61 3.51 24.28 9.33
CA VAL A 61 3.13 24.82 10.64
C VAL A 61 4.02 24.16 11.69
N PRO A 62 4.62 24.92 12.62
CA PRO A 62 5.37 24.33 13.73
C PRO A 62 4.51 23.36 14.56
N ILE A 63 5.11 22.26 15.01
CA ILE A 63 4.37 21.18 15.70
C ILE A 63 3.72 21.67 17.00
N GLU A 64 4.40 22.58 17.72
CA GLU A 64 3.91 23.19 18.96
C GLU A 64 2.64 24.00 18.73
N LYS A 65 2.48 24.59 17.54
CA LYS A 65 1.29 25.35 17.16
C LYS A 65 0.14 24.43 16.76
N LEU A 66 0.44 23.29 16.15
CA LEU A 66 -0.58 22.31 15.74
C LEU A 66 -1.21 21.60 16.95
N LEU A 67 -0.41 21.22 17.95
CA LEU A 67 -0.84 20.48 19.13
C LEU A 67 -1.65 21.30 20.15
N ARG A 68 -1.68 22.62 20.01
CA ARG A 68 -2.43 23.54 20.90
C ARG A 68 -3.86 23.79 20.43
N ARG A 69 -4.33 23.05 19.43
CA ARG A 69 -5.63 23.22 18.77
C ARG A 69 -6.53 22.04 19.10
#